data_AF-A0A3B3QGJ4-F1
#
_entry.id   AF-A0A3B3QGJ4-F1
#
_cell.length_a   1.000
_cell.length_b   1.000
_cell.length_c   1.000
_cell.angle_alpha   90.00
_cell.angle_beta   90.00
_cell.angle_gamma   90.00
#
_symmetry.space_group_name_H-M   'P 1'
#
loop_
_entity.id
_entity.type
_entity.pdbx_description
1 polymer ?
#
loop_
_entity_poly.entity_id
_entity_poly.type
_entity_poly.pdbx_seq_one_letter_code
_entity_poly.pdbx_strand_id
1 'polypeptide(L)'
;MFIEPLEDCETQEKKTVSFTCKVNRTNVTVKWMKGNQEITFSKRVVYRVDKNKHTLTIRDCSMEDEGEYCAVAGSDKSTAELIISEAPPDFSGRLMDQTVTEFEDAEFTCELSKEKADVKWFRSGRTIREGPSHYVYSGSSFSWKGQVHKTHKRKFRVSARNSAGAVSEPSEPSDPITCKDDIEEPRVMVDAKFKDVILVKAGDVFKLEADVAGQPLPSIVWTKDGKEVENTMKLQIKTSDLTAGRLKTDTEYQFRITAENRYGKSTILLSPSVVAQYPFKLPGPPGTPSVHISTRDSMVVVWNEPVIDGGTSVLGYHLERKERKSVLWVKLNKTIIQDTTFK
;
A
#
# COMPACT_ATOMS: atom_id res chain seq x y z
N MET A 1 68.00 -36.97 -5.95
CA MET A 1 67.11 -36.96 -7.13
C MET A 1 65.69 -37.31 -6.69
N PHE A 2 64.71 -36.61 -7.26
CA PHE A 2 63.29 -36.79 -6.92
C PHE A 2 62.76 -38.12 -7.47
N ILE A 3 62.03 -38.86 -6.64
CA ILE A 3 61.33 -40.10 -6.99
C ILE A 3 59.82 -39.90 -7.05
N GLU A 4 59.31 -38.93 -6.30
CA GLU A 4 57.95 -38.38 -6.44
C GLU A 4 58.11 -36.87 -6.57
N PRO A 5 57.84 -36.30 -7.76
CA PRO A 5 57.92 -34.86 -7.98
C PRO A 5 56.79 -34.12 -7.24
N LEU A 6 56.87 -32.80 -7.21
CA LEU A 6 55.76 -31.94 -6.84
C LEU A 6 54.63 -32.05 -7.86
N GLU A 7 53.41 -31.80 -7.38
CA GLU A 7 52.19 -31.73 -8.18
C GLU A 7 51.55 -30.36 -7.97
N ASP A 8 50.94 -29.84 -9.03
CA ASP A 8 50.17 -28.59 -8.99
C ASP A 8 49.04 -28.70 -7.96
N CYS A 9 48.77 -27.60 -7.29
CA CYS A 9 47.79 -27.54 -6.21
C CYS A 9 46.83 -26.37 -6.44
N GLU A 10 45.54 -26.64 -6.33
CA GLU A 10 44.51 -25.61 -6.28
C GLU A 10 43.94 -25.52 -4.86
N THR A 11 43.78 -24.30 -4.35
CA THR A 11 43.16 -24.07 -3.05
C THR A 11 42.36 -22.77 -3.01
N GLN A 12 41.84 -22.43 -1.84
CA GLN A 12 41.10 -21.21 -1.60
C GLN A 12 41.81 -20.39 -0.52
N GLU A 13 41.63 -19.06 -0.55
CA GLU A 13 42.12 -18.18 0.53
C GLU A 13 41.74 -18.72 1.92
N LYS A 14 42.58 -18.43 2.92
CA LYS A 14 42.48 -18.88 4.32
C LYS A 14 42.65 -20.40 4.53
N LYS A 15 42.71 -21.23 3.48
CA LYS A 15 43.01 -22.67 3.62
C LYS A 15 44.52 -22.92 3.77
N THR A 16 44.86 -24.14 4.19
CA THR A 16 46.24 -24.61 4.26
C THR A 16 46.52 -25.55 3.08
N VAL A 17 47.64 -25.35 2.40
CA VAL A 17 48.12 -26.22 1.31
C VAL A 17 49.44 -26.88 1.70
N SER A 18 49.77 -28.02 1.08
CA SER A 18 51.05 -28.68 1.29
C SER A 18 51.62 -29.26 0.01
N PHE A 19 52.80 -28.79 -0.37
CA PHE A 19 53.62 -29.36 -1.42
C PHE A 19 54.46 -30.49 -0.86
N THR A 20 54.44 -31.65 -1.49
CA THR A 20 55.19 -32.83 -1.05
C THR A 20 55.98 -33.41 -2.19
N CYS A 21 57.26 -33.67 -1.97
CA CYS A 21 58.09 -34.48 -2.86
C CYS A 21 58.79 -35.60 -2.07
N LYS A 22 59.20 -36.66 -2.77
CA LYS A 22 60.10 -37.67 -2.21
C LYS A 22 61.42 -37.70 -2.97
N VAL A 23 62.50 -37.93 -2.26
CA VAL A 23 63.86 -38.07 -2.79
C VAL A 23 64.36 -39.50 -2.65
N ASN A 24 65.35 -39.88 -3.47
CA ASN A 24 65.89 -41.24 -3.50
C ASN A 24 66.73 -41.64 -2.28
N ARG A 25 67.16 -40.69 -1.42
CA ARG A 25 67.97 -40.95 -0.22
C ARG A 25 67.54 -40.04 0.93
N THR A 26 67.60 -40.54 2.16
CA THR A 26 67.12 -39.86 3.37
C THR A 26 68.01 -38.71 3.87
N ASN A 27 69.25 -38.61 3.38
CA ASN A 27 70.20 -37.56 3.75
C ASN A 27 70.25 -36.41 2.71
N VAL A 28 69.35 -36.38 1.73
CA VAL A 28 69.28 -35.32 0.73
C VAL A 28 68.66 -34.07 1.34
N THR A 29 69.31 -32.93 1.16
CA THR A 29 68.75 -31.63 1.55
C THR A 29 67.95 -31.07 0.38
N VAL A 30 66.70 -30.67 0.65
CA VAL A 30 65.82 -29.99 -0.31
C VAL A 30 65.71 -28.52 0.06
N LYS A 31 65.99 -27.64 -0.91
CA LYS A 31 65.73 -26.20 -0.81
C LYS A 31 64.42 -25.86 -1.50
N TRP A 32 63.65 -24.92 -0.94
CA TRP A 32 62.37 -24.50 -1.48
C TRP A 32 62.45 -23.08 -2.00
N MET A 33 61.99 -22.87 -3.22
CA MET A 33 61.96 -21.58 -3.90
C MET A 33 60.51 -21.25 -4.29
N LYS A 34 60.14 -19.97 -4.27
CA LYS A 34 58.94 -19.45 -4.93
C LYS A 34 59.39 -18.52 -6.04
N GLY A 35 59.10 -18.86 -7.30
CA GLY A 35 59.79 -18.30 -8.45
C GLY A 35 61.32 -18.41 -8.29
N ASN A 36 62.02 -17.28 -8.26
CA ASN A 36 63.47 -17.23 -8.11
C ASN A 36 63.97 -16.92 -6.68
N GLN A 37 63.08 -16.85 -5.68
CA GLN A 37 63.44 -16.49 -4.31
C GLN A 37 63.37 -17.69 -3.36
N GLU A 38 64.39 -17.87 -2.52
CA GLU A 38 64.39 -18.91 -1.49
C GLU A 38 63.35 -18.61 -0.41
N ILE A 39 62.55 -19.61 -0.07
CA ILE A 39 61.43 -19.47 0.86
C ILE A 39 61.96 -19.41 2.29
N THR A 40 61.54 -18.39 3.03
CA THR A 40 61.84 -18.27 4.46
C THR A 40 60.77 -18.97 5.29
N PHE A 41 61.19 -19.93 6.13
CA PHE A 41 60.27 -20.68 6.99
C PHE A 41 59.82 -19.87 8.19
N SER A 42 58.58 -20.06 8.59
CA SER A 42 57.91 -19.33 9.68
C SER A 42 56.84 -20.20 10.33
N LYS A 43 56.06 -19.62 11.25
CA LYS A 43 54.87 -20.30 11.81
C LYS A 43 53.79 -20.56 10.75
N ARG A 44 53.73 -19.73 9.71
CA ARG A 44 52.78 -19.81 8.58
C ARG A 44 53.30 -20.76 7.50
N VAL A 45 54.58 -20.66 7.15
CA VAL A 45 55.24 -21.46 6.11
C VAL A 45 56.18 -22.47 6.76
N VAL A 46 55.73 -23.71 6.88
CA VAL A 46 56.40 -24.75 7.67
C VAL A 46 56.98 -25.82 6.77
N TYR A 47 58.26 -26.12 6.94
CA TYR A 47 58.92 -27.23 6.26
C TYR A 47 59.13 -28.41 7.22
N ARG A 48 58.78 -29.61 6.75
CA ARG A 48 58.94 -30.87 7.49
C ARG A 48 59.61 -31.92 6.62
N VAL A 49 60.42 -32.75 7.27
CA VAL A 49 61.07 -33.90 6.64
C VAL A 49 60.71 -35.16 7.43
N ASP A 50 60.21 -36.17 6.73
CA ASP A 50 59.99 -37.51 7.27
C ASP A 50 60.72 -38.52 6.38
N LYS A 51 61.87 -38.99 6.85
CA LYS A 51 62.81 -39.85 6.10
C LYS A 51 63.21 -39.23 4.77
N ASN A 52 62.60 -39.66 3.67
CA ASN A 52 62.87 -39.18 2.31
C ASN A 52 61.71 -38.35 1.74
N LYS A 53 60.69 -38.04 2.55
CA LYS A 53 59.54 -37.22 2.20
C LYS A 53 59.76 -35.81 2.73
N HIS A 54 59.68 -34.83 1.84
CA HIS A 54 59.86 -33.42 2.13
C HIS A 54 58.55 -32.70 1.87
N THR A 55 58.03 -32.00 2.87
CA THR A 55 56.73 -31.33 2.80
C THR A 55 56.86 -29.86 3.20
N LEU A 56 56.46 -28.96 2.30
CA LEU A 56 56.28 -27.53 2.55
C LEU A 56 54.79 -27.25 2.76
N THR A 57 54.41 -26.79 3.95
CA THR A 57 53.04 -26.42 4.29
C THR A 57 52.90 -24.90 4.36
N ILE A 58 51.96 -24.33 3.64
CA ILE A 58 51.60 -22.90 3.72
C ILE A 58 50.22 -22.83 4.38
N ARG A 59 50.16 -22.24 5.57
CA ARG A 59 48.92 -22.01 6.32
C ARG A 59 48.33 -20.66 5.96
N ASP A 60 47.01 -20.53 6.10
CA ASP A 60 46.27 -19.29 5.87
C ASP A 60 46.67 -18.62 4.55
N CYS A 61 46.50 -19.35 3.44
CA CYS A 61 46.87 -18.88 2.11
C CYS A 61 46.18 -17.56 1.73
N SER A 62 46.90 -16.68 1.05
CA SER A 62 46.45 -15.40 0.50
C SER A 62 46.73 -15.33 -1.00
N MET A 63 46.14 -14.40 -1.74
CA MET A 63 46.43 -14.25 -3.18
C MET A 63 47.92 -13.99 -3.48
N GLU A 64 48.67 -13.43 -2.51
CA GLU A 64 50.12 -13.23 -2.63
C GLU A 64 50.92 -14.54 -2.61
N ASP A 65 50.32 -15.66 -2.18
CA ASP A 65 50.96 -16.98 -2.14
C ASP A 65 50.90 -17.72 -3.48
N GLU A 66 50.06 -17.27 -4.41
CA GLU A 66 49.90 -17.83 -5.75
C GLU A 66 51.21 -17.81 -6.55
N GLY A 67 51.41 -18.82 -7.40
CA GLY A 67 52.53 -18.91 -8.33
C GLY A 67 53.33 -20.21 -8.22
N GLU A 68 54.48 -20.25 -8.92
CA GLU A 68 55.30 -21.45 -9.05
C GLU A 68 56.21 -21.69 -7.82
N TYR A 69 56.17 -22.91 -7.30
CA TYR A 69 57.03 -23.41 -6.23
C TYR A 69 58.01 -24.44 -6.79
N CYS A 70 59.28 -24.33 -6.39
CA CYS A 70 60.35 -25.24 -6.84
C CYS A 70 61.06 -25.88 -5.64
N ALA A 71 61.11 -27.21 -5.61
CA ALA A 71 61.98 -27.98 -4.75
C ALA A 71 63.29 -28.29 -5.48
N VAL A 72 64.43 -27.97 -4.86
CA VAL A 72 65.77 -28.17 -5.42
C VAL A 72 66.57 -29.14 -4.57
N ALA A 73 67.04 -30.24 -5.17
CA ALA A 73 67.81 -31.30 -4.51
C ALA A 73 69.11 -31.57 -5.28
N GLY A 74 70.20 -30.88 -4.90
CA GLY A 74 71.45 -30.89 -5.67
C GLY A 74 71.28 -30.13 -6.98
N SER A 75 71.49 -30.80 -8.12
CA SER A 75 71.25 -30.26 -9.46
C SER A 75 69.82 -30.46 -9.97
N ASP A 76 69.03 -31.33 -9.32
CA ASP A 76 67.65 -31.61 -9.75
C ASP A 76 66.67 -30.59 -9.19
N LYS A 77 65.63 -30.33 -9.98
CA LYS A 77 64.52 -29.47 -9.63
C LYS A 77 63.21 -30.19 -9.87
N SER A 78 62.21 -29.88 -9.06
CA SER A 78 60.83 -30.25 -9.29
C SER A 78 59.97 -29.02 -9.03
N THR A 79 59.08 -28.70 -9.95
CA THR A 79 58.24 -27.50 -9.93
C THR A 79 56.76 -27.87 -9.86
N ALA A 80 55.97 -27.01 -9.23
CA ALA A 80 54.51 -27.10 -9.20
C ALA A 80 53.90 -25.70 -9.06
N GLU A 81 52.72 -25.49 -9.63
CA GLU A 81 51.97 -24.24 -9.53
C GLU A 81 50.96 -24.29 -8.37
N LEU A 82 50.89 -23.21 -7.58
CA LEU A 82 49.82 -22.98 -6.63
C LEU A 82 48.81 -22.02 -7.26
N ILE A 83 47.56 -22.43 -7.42
CA ILE A 83 46.44 -21.57 -7.84
C ILE A 83 45.55 -21.30 -6.62
N ILE A 84 45.20 -20.03 -6.37
CA ILE A 84 44.39 -19.64 -5.21
C ILE A 84 43.13 -18.94 -5.67
N SER A 85 41.99 -19.56 -5.37
CA SER A 85 40.68 -18.94 -5.56
C SER A 85 40.27 -18.07 -4.37
N GLU A 86 39.51 -17.00 -4.63
CA GLU A 86 38.98 -16.13 -3.57
C GLU A 86 38.05 -16.90 -2.62
N ALA A 87 38.14 -16.61 -1.32
CA ALA A 87 37.20 -17.15 -0.33
C ALA A 87 35.77 -16.62 -0.57
N PRO A 88 34.72 -17.39 -0.20
CA PRO A 88 33.35 -16.90 -0.30
C PRO A 88 33.16 -15.73 0.68
N PRO A 89 32.21 -14.81 0.42
CA PRO A 89 31.94 -13.71 1.34
C PRO A 89 31.42 -14.22 2.70
N ASP A 90 32.00 -13.72 3.79
CA ASP A 90 31.48 -13.88 5.15
C ASP A 90 30.43 -12.80 5.49
N PHE A 91 29.43 -13.13 6.30
CA PHE A 91 28.45 -12.17 6.86
C PHE A 91 28.97 -11.59 8.18
N SER A 92 29.05 -10.26 8.31
CA SER A 92 29.54 -9.59 9.53
C SER A 92 28.46 -9.41 10.62
N GLY A 93 27.19 -9.71 10.33
CA GLY A 93 26.08 -9.55 11.26
C GLY A 93 24.89 -10.48 10.97
N ARG A 94 23.96 -10.56 11.94
CA ARG A 94 22.65 -11.21 11.76
C ARG A 94 21.72 -10.28 10.99
N LEU A 95 20.72 -10.86 10.32
CA LEU A 95 19.61 -10.10 9.77
C LEU A 95 18.85 -9.40 10.90
N MET A 96 18.64 -8.10 10.78
CA MET A 96 17.83 -7.34 11.75
C MET A 96 16.37 -7.82 11.70
N ASP A 97 15.73 -7.88 12.87
CA ASP A 97 14.31 -8.21 13.00
C ASP A 97 13.45 -7.06 12.47
N GLN A 98 12.24 -7.40 12.02
CA GLN A 98 11.31 -6.44 11.43
C GLN A 98 9.92 -6.61 12.05
N THR A 99 9.34 -5.48 12.43
CA THR A 99 7.94 -5.36 12.83
C THR A 99 7.26 -4.46 11.81
N VAL A 100 6.29 -4.98 11.08
CA VAL A 100 5.67 -4.28 9.95
C VAL A 100 4.16 -4.35 10.06
N THR A 101 3.47 -3.31 9.63
CA THR A 101 2.01 -3.35 9.49
C THR A 101 1.65 -4.24 8.30
N GLU A 102 0.51 -4.92 8.35
CA GLU A 102 0.06 -5.75 7.23
C GLU A 102 0.02 -4.95 5.91
N PHE A 103 0.53 -5.53 4.82
CA PHE A 103 0.65 -4.93 3.48
C PHE A 103 1.75 -3.88 3.29
N GLU A 104 2.48 -3.51 4.35
CA GLU A 104 3.71 -2.73 4.22
C GLU A 104 4.90 -3.61 3.81
N ASP A 105 5.95 -2.96 3.29
CA ASP A 105 7.21 -3.61 2.93
C ASP A 105 8.08 -3.86 4.17
N ALA A 106 8.55 -5.09 4.35
CA ALA A 106 9.63 -5.39 5.29
C ALA A 106 10.98 -5.11 4.63
N GLU A 107 11.93 -4.51 5.35
CA GLU A 107 13.31 -4.35 4.89
C GLU A 107 14.27 -5.21 5.73
N PHE A 108 14.89 -6.21 5.11
CA PHE A 108 15.96 -6.97 5.76
C PHE A 108 17.31 -6.51 5.25
N THR A 109 18.20 -6.17 6.16
CA THR A 109 19.56 -5.73 5.85
C THR A 109 20.60 -6.75 6.32
N CYS A 110 21.67 -6.93 5.54
CA CYS A 110 22.88 -7.63 5.98
C CYS A 110 24.13 -6.91 5.49
N GLU A 111 25.25 -7.20 6.16
CA GLU A 111 26.57 -6.72 5.79
C GLU A 111 27.48 -7.89 5.40
N LEU A 112 28.27 -7.70 4.35
CA LEU A 112 29.25 -8.66 3.85
C LEU A 112 30.68 -8.17 4.04
N SER A 113 31.59 -9.13 4.27
CA SER A 113 33.05 -8.90 4.31
C SER A 113 33.67 -8.51 2.97
N LYS A 114 32.95 -8.69 1.86
CA LYS A 114 33.40 -8.39 0.49
C LYS A 114 32.36 -7.50 -0.20
N GLU A 115 32.83 -6.45 -0.87
CA GLU A 115 31.98 -5.58 -1.68
C GLU A 115 31.60 -6.24 -3.02
N LYS A 116 30.49 -5.78 -3.63
CA LYS A 116 30.03 -6.21 -4.97
C LYS A 116 29.73 -7.71 -5.13
N ALA A 117 29.41 -8.41 -4.05
CA ALA A 117 28.94 -9.78 -4.12
C ALA A 117 27.49 -9.85 -4.64
N ASP A 118 27.19 -10.89 -5.42
CA ASP A 118 25.83 -11.22 -5.84
C ASP A 118 25.10 -11.92 -4.69
N VAL A 119 24.02 -11.34 -4.18
CA VAL A 119 23.24 -11.93 -3.07
C VAL A 119 21.99 -12.64 -3.56
N LYS A 120 21.65 -13.75 -2.90
CA LYS A 120 20.42 -14.52 -3.12
C LYS A 120 19.68 -14.71 -1.81
N TRP A 121 18.39 -14.39 -1.83
CA TRP A 121 17.51 -14.48 -0.66
C TRP A 121 16.67 -15.75 -0.68
N PHE A 122 16.49 -16.32 0.51
CA PHE A 122 15.75 -17.56 0.75
C PHE A 122 14.71 -17.35 1.84
N ARG A 123 13.52 -17.93 1.63
CA ARG A 123 12.42 -17.96 2.60
C ARG A 123 12.04 -19.42 2.88
N SER A 124 12.22 -19.86 4.12
CA SER A 124 12.00 -21.27 4.52
C SER A 124 12.73 -22.28 3.60
N GLY A 125 13.98 -21.97 3.23
CA GLY A 125 14.81 -22.82 2.36
C GLY A 125 14.46 -22.78 0.87
N ARG A 126 13.47 -21.99 0.44
CA ARG A 126 13.14 -21.78 -0.98
C ARG A 126 13.64 -20.42 -1.44
N THR A 127 14.28 -20.36 -2.60
CA THR A 127 14.70 -19.09 -3.21
C THR A 127 13.49 -18.19 -3.42
N ILE A 128 13.61 -16.93 -3.00
CA ILE A 128 12.61 -15.91 -3.29
C ILE A 128 12.79 -15.55 -4.78
N ARG A 129 11.74 -15.74 -5.58
CA ARG A 129 11.74 -15.31 -6.98
C ARG A 129 11.79 -13.79 -7.03
N GLU A 130 12.59 -13.24 -7.94
CA GLU A 130 12.62 -11.81 -8.23
C GLU A 130 11.22 -11.37 -8.70
N GLY A 131 10.51 -10.66 -7.83
CA GLY A 131 9.28 -9.93 -8.17
C GLY A 131 9.58 -8.43 -8.23
N PRO A 132 8.58 -7.53 -8.09
CA PRO A 132 8.81 -6.09 -7.88
C PRO A 132 9.41 -5.78 -6.49
N SER A 133 10.26 -6.67 -5.98
CA SER A 133 11.06 -6.50 -4.78
C SER A 133 12.30 -5.68 -5.14
N HIS A 134 12.49 -4.55 -4.46
CA HIS A 134 13.64 -3.68 -4.65
C HIS A 134 14.83 -4.22 -3.85
N TYR A 135 15.88 -4.65 -4.54
CA TYR A 135 17.19 -4.85 -3.94
C TYR A 135 17.87 -3.49 -3.82
N VAL A 136 18.28 -3.10 -2.61
CA VAL A 136 19.08 -1.89 -2.41
C VAL A 136 20.51 -2.32 -2.08
N TYR A 137 21.44 -1.79 -2.86
CA TYR A 137 22.88 -2.03 -2.70
C TYR A 137 23.54 -0.73 -2.24
N SER A 138 24.28 -0.77 -1.14
CA SER A 138 25.13 0.34 -0.71
C SER A 138 26.42 -0.21 -0.09
N GLY A 139 27.50 -0.21 -0.88
CA GLY A 139 28.80 -0.72 -0.44
C GLY A 139 28.76 -2.20 -0.04
N SER A 140 29.01 -2.48 1.24
CA SER A 140 28.95 -3.81 1.87
C SER A 140 27.56 -4.16 2.43
N SER A 141 26.59 -3.24 2.38
CA SER A 141 25.23 -3.43 2.90
C SER A 141 24.26 -3.82 1.78
N PHE A 142 23.47 -4.87 2.03
CA PHE A 142 22.49 -5.42 1.11
C PHE A 142 21.12 -5.44 1.78
N SER A 143 20.11 -4.90 1.11
CA SER A 143 18.74 -4.97 1.62
C SER A 143 17.76 -5.63 0.65
N TRP A 144 16.81 -6.35 1.23
CA TRP A 144 15.63 -6.87 0.54
C TRP A 144 14.39 -6.15 1.04
N LYS A 145 13.61 -5.56 0.12
CA LYS A 145 12.28 -4.99 0.39
C LYS A 145 11.18 -5.78 -0.28
N GLY A 146 10.11 -6.07 0.46
CA GLY A 146 8.88 -6.60 -0.13
C GLY A 146 7.73 -6.76 0.85
N GLN A 147 6.51 -6.80 0.30
CA GLN A 147 5.28 -6.90 1.05
C GLN A 147 5.18 -8.19 1.87
N VAL A 148 4.76 -8.04 3.13
CA VAL A 148 4.61 -9.17 4.05
C VAL A 148 3.17 -9.29 4.55
N HIS A 149 2.58 -10.46 4.31
CA HIS A 149 1.26 -10.85 4.82
C HIS A 149 1.35 -11.61 6.16
N LYS A 150 0.32 -11.56 7.03
CA LYS A 150 0.28 -12.21 8.36
C LYS A 150 0.56 -13.72 8.39
N THR A 151 0.40 -14.39 7.25
CA THR A 151 0.71 -15.82 7.07
C THR A 151 2.22 -16.09 6.93
N HIS A 152 3.06 -15.06 6.80
CA HIS A 152 4.50 -15.15 6.65
C HIS A 152 5.25 -15.15 7.99
N LYS A 153 4.92 -16.08 8.89
CA LYS A 153 5.71 -16.38 10.11
C LYS A 153 7.05 -17.08 9.78
N ARG A 154 7.79 -16.61 8.78
CA ARG A 154 8.89 -17.35 8.16
C ARG A 154 10.20 -16.61 8.32
N LYS A 155 11.24 -17.36 8.66
CA LYS A 155 12.61 -16.85 8.78
C LYS A 155 13.24 -16.68 7.40
N PHE A 156 13.98 -15.61 7.23
CA PHE A 156 14.72 -15.28 6.01
C PHE A 156 16.19 -15.67 6.18
N ARG A 157 16.83 -16.05 5.08
CA ARG A 157 18.27 -16.28 4.98
C ARG A 157 18.79 -15.68 3.69
N VAL A 158 20.06 -15.33 3.66
CA VAL A 158 20.73 -14.81 2.46
C VAL A 158 22.03 -15.57 2.24
N SER A 159 22.37 -15.86 0.99
CA SER A 159 23.69 -16.34 0.59
C SER A 159 24.31 -15.35 -0.38
N ALA A 160 25.63 -15.22 -0.36
CA ALA A 160 26.37 -14.31 -1.22
C ALA A 160 27.31 -15.09 -2.15
N ARG A 161 27.56 -14.56 -3.34
CA ARG A 161 28.48 -15.09 -4.32
C ARG A 161 29.48 -13.99 -4.72
N ASN A 162 30.77 -14.30 -4.73
CA ASN A 162 31.79 -13.36 -5.22
C ASN A 162 31.95 -13.42 -6.75
N SER A 163 32.76 -12.53 -7.32
CA SER A 163 33.05 -12.48 -8.77
C SER A 163 33.71 -13.74 -9.31
N ALA A 164 34.43 -14.48 -8.47
CA ALA A 164 35.03 -15.78 -8.81
C ALA A 164 34.00 -16.93 -8.81
N GLY A 165 32.75 -16.68 -8.44
CA GLY A 165 31.68 -17.67 -8.42
C GLY A 165 31.57 -18.50 -7.14
N ALA A 166 32.46 -18.28 -6.15
CA ALA A 166 32.38 -18.94 -4.85
C ALA A 166 31.17 -18.45 -4.05
N VAL A 167 30.44 -19.38 -3.43
CA VAL A 167 29.17 -19.12 -2.73
C VAL A 167 29.34 -19.32 -1.23
N SER A 168 28.85 -18.38 -0.44
CA SER A 168 28.84 -18.46 1.02
C SER A 168 27.85 -19.50 1.52
N GLU A 169 28.08 -20.00 2.74
CA GLU A 169 26.99 -20.62 3.50
C GLU A 169 25.83 -19.61 3.69
N PRO A 170 24.56 -20.06 3.75
CA PRO A 170 23.45 -19.17 4.07
C PRO A 170 23.62 -18.54 5.44
N SER A 171 23.24 -17.26 5.57
CA SER A 171 23.25 -16.55 6.84
C SER A 171 22.46 -17.29 7.93
N GLU A 172 22.76 -16.96 9.18
CA GLU A 172 21.84 -17.27 10.28
C GLU A 172 20.44 -16.74 9.94
N PRO A 173 19.39 -17.49 10.28
CA PRO A 173 18.03 -17.10 9.94
C PRO A 173 17.61 -15.85 10.71
N SER A 174 16.88 -14.95 10.06
CA SER A 174 16.22 -13.82 10.73
C SER A 174 15.27 -14.32 11.82
N ASP A 175 14.92 -13.44 12.75
CA ASP A 175 13.75 -13.68 13.57
C ASP A 175 12.47 -13.69 12.72
N PRO A 176 11.40 -14.37 13.18
CA PRO A 176 10.12 -14.32 12.49
C PRO A 176 9.61 -12.88 12.42
N ILE A 177 9.11 -12.47 11.26
CA ILE A 177 8.46 -11.16 11.11
C ILE A 177 7.27 -11.07 12.05
N THR A 178 7.20 -9.99 12.81
CA THR A 178 6.01 -9.66 13.59
C THR A 178 5.14 -8.74 12.75
N CYS A 179 4.08 -9.30 12.15
CA CYS A 179 3.05 -8.50 11.49
C CYS A 179 2.13 -7.89 12.54
N LYS A 180 2.00 -6.57 12.54
CA LYS A 180 0.95 -5.87 13.28
C LYS A 180 -0.28 -5.71 12.39
N ASP A 181 -1.45 -5.81 13.00
CA ASP A 181 -2.70 -5.52 12.32
C ASP A 181 -2.75 -4.01 12.02
N ASP A 182 -3.07 -3.66 10.78
CA ASP A 182 -3.43 -2.28 10.43
C ASP A 182 -4.81 -2.00 11.02
N ILE A 183 -4.83 -1.27 12.15
CA ILE A 183 -6.06 -1.01 12.90
C ILE A 183 -6.30 0.49 12.90
N GLU A 184 -7.33 0.90 12.17
CA GLU A 184 -7.86 2.25 12.22
C GLU A 184 -9.31 2.18 12.68
N GLU A 185 -9.63 2.97 13.70
CA GLU A 185 -11.01 3.11 14.16
C GLU A 185 -11.91 3.65 13.05
N PRO A 186 -13.15 3.15 12.90
CA PRO A 186 -14.08 3.63 11.89
C PRO A 186 -14.37 5.12 12.04
N ARG A 187 -14.28 5.87 10.94
CA ARG A 187 -14.63 7.29 10.89
C ARG A 187 -15.58 7.54 9.73
N VAL A 188 -16.68 8.23 10.01
CA VAL A 188 -17.65 8.66 9.01
C VAL A 188 -17.48 10.15 8.76
N MET A 189 -17.34 10.52 7.50
CA MET A 189 -17.21 11.88 7.01
C MET A 189 -18.39 12.15 6.07
N VAL A 190 -18.99 13.34 6.18
CA VAL A 190 -20.08 13.78 5.28
C VAL A 190 -19.69 15.09 4.63
N ASP A 191 -20.23 15.36 3.43
CA ASP A 191 -19.98 16.61 2.71
C ASP A 191 -20.42 17.83 3.56
N ALA A 192 -19.74 18.97 3.43
CA ALA A 192 -20.11 20.22 4.08
C ALA A 192 -21.57 20.67 3.78
N LYS A 193 -22.14 20.20 2.67
CA LYS A 193 -23.56 20.40 2.31
C LYS A 193 -24.55 19.79 3.33
N PHE A 194 -24.08 18.95 4.25
CA PHE A 194 -24.86 18.27 5.28
C PHE A 194 -25.01 19.07 6.58
N LYS A 195 -24.83 20.40 6.55
CA LYS A 195 -25.06 21.26 7.73
C LYS A 195 -26.45 21.90 7.74
N ASP A 196 -27.09 22.05 6.58
CA ASP A 196 -28.36 22.76 6.43
C ASP A 196 -29.51 21.82 6.06
N VAL A 197 -30.74 22.21 6.40
CA VAL A 197 -31.98 21.48 6.08
C VAL A 197 -32.09 21.25 4.56
N ILE A 198 -32.29 20.00 4.15
CA ILE A 198 -32.43 19.64 2.73
C ILE A 198 -33.92 19.70 2.36
N LEU A 199 -34.24 20.65 1.48
CA LEU A 199 -35.59 20.77 0.90
C LEU A 199 -35.66 19.97 -0.40
N VAL A 200 -36.54 18.98 -0.43
CA VAL A 200 -36.75 18.10 -1.59
C VAL A 200 -38.14 18.34 -2.14
N LYS A 201 -38.30 18.39 -3.47
CA LYS A 201 -39.64 18.51 -4.05
C LYS A 201 -40.44 17.23 -3.82
N ALA A 202 -41.73 17.38 -3.58
CA ALA A 202 -42.64 16.25 -3.44
C ALA A 202 -42.53 15.28 -4.63
N GLY A 203 -42.13 14.03 -4.36
CA GLY A 203 -41.97 12.98 -5.37
C GLY A 203 -40.54 12.79 -5.88
N ASP A 204 -39.65 13.74 -5.64
CA ASP A 204 -38.24 13.63 -6.04
C ASP A 204 -37.49 12.62 -5.16
N VAL A 205 -36.35 12.18 -5.69
CA VAL A 205 -35.38 11.33 -5.00
C VAL A 205 -34.21 12.21 -4.59
N PHE A 206 -33.74 12.05 -3.36
CA PHE A 206 -32.50 12.66 -2.89
C PHE A 206 -31.52 11.60 -2.41
N LYS A 207 -30.25 11.98 -2.33
CA LYS A 207 -29.15 11.09 -1.96
C LYS A 207 -28.34 11.73 -0.83
N LEU A 208 -28.05 10.94 0.20
CA LEU A 208 -27.15 11.25 1.29
C LEU A 208 -25.86 10.45 1.06
N GLU A 209 -24.80 11.16 0.67
CA GLU A 209 -23.46 10.62 0.44
C GLU A 209 -22.61 10.73 1.71
N ALA A 210 -21.89 9.65 2.02
CA ALA A 210 -20.99 9.60 3.17
C ALA A 210 -19.70 8.86 2.80
N ASP A 211 -18.57 9.40 3.22
CA ASP A 211 -17.27 8.74 3.09
C ASP A 211 -16.94 8.02 4.40
N VAL A 212 -16.48 6.77 4.30
CA VAL A 212 -16.16 5.95 5.46
C VAL A 212 -14.71 5.48 5.37
N ALA A 213 -13.94 5.82 6.40
CA ALA A 213 -12.56 5.38 6.57
C ALA A 213 -12.45 4.42 7.76
N GLY A 214 -11.43 3.56 7.75
CA GLY A 214 -11.14 2.62 8.82
C GLY A 214 -10.53 1.32 8.31
N GLN A 215 -9.77 0.64 9.17
CA GLN A 215 -9.08 -0.62 8.87
C GLN A 215 -9.31 -1.64 9.99
N PRO A 216 -9.84 -2.84 9.68
CA PRO A 216 -10.40 -3.25 8.39
C PRO A 216 -11.58 -2.35 7.95
N LEU A 217 -11.87 -2.36 6.64
CA LEU A 217 -12.95 -1.57 6.05
C LEU A 217 -14.26 -1.76 6.84
N PRO A 218 -14.88 -0.70 7.37
CA PRO A 218 -16.04 -0.82 8.25
C PRO A 218 -17.30 -1.26 7.51
N SER A 219 -18.19 -1.98 8.20
CA SER A 219 -19.58 -2.12 7.77
C SER A 219 -20.38 -0.87 8.16
N ILE A 220 -21.43 -0.58 7.39
CA ILE A 220 -22.19 0.68 7.51
C ILE A 220 -23.64 0.35 7.82
N VAL A 221 -24.18 1.06 8.79
CA VAL A 221 -25.58 0.94 9.22
C VAL A 221 -26.21 2.32 9.22
N TRP A 222 -27.27 2.46 8.44
CA TRP A 222 -28.16 3.63 8.48
C TRP A 222 -29.34 3.34 9.39
N THR A 223 -29.71 4.29 10.25
CA THR A 223 -30.91 4.22 11.08
C THR A 223 -31.80 5.44 10.87
N LYS A 224 -33.10 5.26 11.05
CA LYS A 224 -34.13 6.30 11.04
C LYS A 224 -35.08 6.06 12.21
N ASP A 225 -35.36 7.08 13.01
CA ASP A 225 -36.22 6.98 14.21
C ASP A 225 -35.76 5.86 15.18
N GLY A 226 -34.45 5.62 15.25
CA GLY A 226 -33.85 4.56 16.06
C GLY A 226 -33.95 3.14 15.49
N LYS A 227 -34.54 2.96 14.30
CA LYS A 227 -34.64 1.67 13.62
C LYS A 227 -33.67 1.59 12.44
N GLU A 228 -33.06 0.43 12.23
CA GLU A 228 -32.20 0.19 11.08
C GLU A 228 -32.99 0.33 9.77
N VAL A 229 -32.37 0.97 8.78
CA VAL A 229 -32.93 1.19 7.47
C VAL A 229 -32.63 -0.03 6.61
N GLU A 230 -33.69 -0.70 6.16
CA GLU A 230 -33.59 -1.77 5.18
C GLU A 230 -33.82 -1.25 3.76
N ASN A 231 -33.31 -1.99 2.78
CA ASN A 231 -33.56 -1.71 1.37
C ASN A 231 -35.03 -1.94 1.02
N THR A 232 -35.70 -0.87 0.57
CA THR A 232 -37.11 -0.85 0.15
C THR A 232 -37.26 -0.09 -1.17
N MET A 233 -38.49 0.03 -1.68
CA MET A 233 -38.76 0.91 -2.82
C MET A 233 -38.56 2.41 -2.53
N LYS A 234 -38.55 2.81 -1.25
CA LYS A 234 -38.41 4.22 -0.83
C LYS A 234 -37.00 4.55 -0.36
N LEU A 235 -36.29 3.59 0.22
CA LEU A 235 -34.97 3.76 0.81
C LEU A 235 -34.03 2.71 0.22
N GLN A 236 -32.88 3.13 -0.29
CA GLN A 236 -31.88 2.24 -0.87
C GLN A 236 -30.49 2.64 -0.36
N ILE A 237 -29.76 1.67 0.20
CA ILE A 237 -28.39 1.82 0.65
C ILE A 237 -27.48 1.16 -0.39
N LYS A 238 -26.55 1.94 -0.93
CA LYS A 238 -25.50 1.43 -1.83
C LYS A 238 -24.15 1.89 -1.30
N THR A 239 -23.34 0.93 -0.88
CA THR A 239 -22.06 1.21 -0.22
C THR A 239 -22.32 2.02 1.07
N SER A 240 -21.89 3.28 1.14
CA SER A 240 -22.14 4.22 2.22
C SER A 240 -23.32 5.16 1.96
N ASP A 241 -23.81 5.23 0.72
CA ASP A 241 -24.78 6.23 0.30
C ASP A 241 -26.21 5.75 0.56
N LEU A 242 -27.04 6.63 1.11
CA LEU A 242 -28.47 6.41 1.28
C LEU A 242 -29.26 7.23 0.26
N THR A 243 -30.00 6.55 -0.60
CA THR A 243 -30.95 7.14 -1.55
C THR A 243 -32.37 7.03 -0.98
N ALA A 244 -33.10 8.12 -0.96
CA ALA A 244 -34.45 8.17 -0.42
C ALA A 244 -35.40 8.93 -1.35
N GLY A 245 -36.58 8.36 -1.57
CA GLY A 245 -37.59 8.90 -2.48
C GLY A 245 -39.01 8.53 -2.06
N ARG A 246 -40.00 9.14 -2.73
CA ARG A 246 -41.44 8.95 -2.40
C ARG A 246 -41.74 9.21 -0.92
N LEU A 247 -41.07 10.23 -0.37
CA LEU A 247 -41.29 10.72 0.97
C LEU A 247 -42.69 11.35 1.09
N LYS A 248 -43.24 11.32 2.29
CA LYS A 248 -44.51 12.00 2.59
C LYS A 248 -44.22 13.50 2.69
N THR A 249 -45.05 14.30 2.03
CA THR A 249 -44.98 15.76 2.11
C THR A 249 -45.24 16.25 3.53
N ASP A 250 -44.60 17.38 3.86
CA ASP A 250 -44.69 18.04 5.17
C ASP A 250 -44.27 17.14 6.35
N THR A 251 -43.47 16.12 6.07
CA THR A 251 -42.86 15.24 7.07
C THR A 251 -41.37 15.45 7.06
N GLU A 252 -40.81 15.68 8.24
CA GLU A 252 -39.37 15.79 8.46
C GLU A 252 -38.76 14.40 8.64
N TYR A 253 -37.65 14.16 7.95
CA TYR A 253 -36.91 12.92 7.99
C TYR A 253 -35.48 13.19 8.45
N GLN A 254 -35.01 12.44 9.45
CA GLN A 254 -33.62 12.50 9.88
C GLN A 254 -33.05 11.09 9.93
N PHE A 255 -31.88 10.93 9.33
CA PHE A 255 -31.17 9.66 9.26
C PHE A 255 -29.89 9.74 10.07
N ARG A 256 -29.40 8.60 10.52
CA ARG A 256 -28.12 8.49 11.24
C ARG A 256 -27.29 7.40 10.61
N ILE A 257 -26.01 7.65 10.44
CA ILE A 257 -25.04 6.69 9.92
C ILE A 257 -24.06 6.31 11.04
N THR A 258 -23.77 5.01 11.12
CA THR A 258 -22.72 4.45 11.97
C THR A 258 -21.89 3.47 11.16
N ALA A 259 -20.58 3.48 11.40
CA ALA A 259 -19.65 2.52 10.84
C ALA A 259 -19.07 1.62 11.95
N GLU A 260 -18.91 0.34 11.69
CA GLU A 260 -18.41 -0.63 12.67
C GLU A 260 -17.36 -1.53 12.03
N ASN A 261 -16.25 -1.75 12.71
CA ASN A 261 -15.30 -2.79 12.37
C ASN A 261 -15.01 -3.64 13.61
N ARG A 262 -14.23 -4.72 13.44
CA ARG A 262 -13.93 -5.66 14.55
C ARG A 262 -13.15 -5.04 15.73
N TYR A 263 -12.71 -3.79 15.61
CA TYR A 263 -11.91 -3.08 16.60
C TYR A 263 -12.60 -1.86 17.20
N GLY A 264 -13.75 -1.46 16.68
CA GLY A 264 -14.47 -0.30 17.20
C GLY A 264 -15.68 0.11 16.38
N LYS A 265 -16.38 1.12 16.89
CA LYS A 265 -17.57 1.70 16.29
C LYS A 265 -17.37 3.21 16.17
N SER A 266 -17.73 3.78 15.02
CA SER A 266 -17.65 5.22 14.82
C SER A 266 -18.62 5.95 15.74
N THR A 267 -18.39 7.25 15.92
CA THR A 267 -19.42 8.14 16.42
C THR A 267 -20.65 8.10 15.51
N ILE A 268 -21.84 8.21 16.10
CA ILE A 268 -23.09 8.36 15.35
C ILE A 268 -23.09 9.73 14.69
N LEU A 269 -23.26 9.77 13.37
CA LEU A 269 -23.39 11.01 12.63
C LEU A 269 -24.83 11.19 12.16
N LEU A 270 -25.40 12.37 12.45
CA LEU A 270 -26.77 12.75 12.08
C LEU A 270 -26.76 13.43 10.71
N SER A 271 -27.66 13.02 9.81
CA SER A 271 -27.96 13.79 8.62
C SER A 271 -28.69 15.08 8.98
N PRO A 272 -28.69 16.09 8.09
CA PRO A 272 -29.69 17.14 8.15
C PRO A 272 -31.11 16.59 8.19
N SER A 273 -32.00 17.43 8.67
CA SER A 273 -33.43 17.29 8.44
C SER A 273 -33.72 17.37 6.95
N VAL A 274 -34.45 16.39 6.43
CA VAL A 274 -34.93 16.36 5.05
C VAL A 274 -36.43 16.57 5.08
N VAL A 275 -36.90 17.59 4.37
CA VAL A 275 -38.34 17.90 4.29
C VAL A 275 -38.77 17.87 2.84
N ALA A 276 -39.72 16.98 2.54
CA ALA A 276 -40.37 16.98 1.24
C ALA A 276 -41.46 18.07 1.22
N GLN A 277 -41.27 19.10 0.40
CA GLN A 277 -42.23 20.19 0.23
C GLN A 277 -42.80 20.20 -1.18
N TYR A 278 -44.05 20.66 -1.32
CA TYR A 278 -44.56 20.97 -2.65
C TYR A 278 -43.73 22.13 -3.23
N PRO A 279 -43.35 22.06 -4.52
CA PRO A 279 -42.61 23.13 -5.17
C PRO A 279 -43.40 24.45 -5.26
N PHE A 280 -44.71 24.41 -4.95
CA PHE A 280 -45.62 25.55 -5.07
C PHE A 280 -46.38 25.77 -3.78
N LYS A 281 -46.46 27.04 -3.37
CA LYS A 281 -47.42 27.55 -2.38
C LYS A 281 -48.61 28.16 -3.14
N LEU A 282 -49.72 28.41 -2.45
CA LEU A 282 -50.81 29.18 -3.04
C LEU A 282 -50.31 30.58 -3.42
N PRO A 283 -50.65 31.11 -4.61
CA PRO A 283 -50.43 32.52 -4.93
C PRO A 283 -51.10 33.40 -3.87
N GLY A 284 -50.49 34.54 -3.59
CA GLY A 284 -51.11 35.59 -2.78
C GLY A 284 -52.39 36.12 -3.41
N PRO A 285 -53.18 36.94 -2.69
CA PRO A 285 -54.34 37.59 -3.27
C PRO A 285 -53.90 38.51 -4.43
N PRO A 286 -54.66 38.53 -5.55
CA PRO A 286 -54.48 39.57 -6.57
C PRO A 286 -54.69 40.96 -5.97
N GLY A 287 -54.16 41.99 -6.63
CA GLY A 287 -54.45 43.37 -6.27
C GLY A 287 -55.95 43.66 -6.27
N THR A 288 -56.39 44.59 -5.42
CA THR A 288 -57.80 44.99 -5.35
C THR A 288 -58.29 45.47 -6.74
N PRO A 289 -59.36 44.88 -7.30
CA PRO A 289 -59.85 45.25 -8.62
C PRO A 289 -60.38 46.69 -8.63
N SER A 290 -60.07 47.41 -9.70
CA SER A 290 -60.48 48.80 -9.93
C SER A 290 -61.22 48.93 -11.26
N VAL A 291 -62.19 49.83 -11.32
CA VAL A 291 -62.95 50.10 -12.57
C VAL A 291 -62.21 51.17 -13.36
N HIS A 292 -61.72 50.81 -14.54
CA HIS A 292 -60.99 51.71 -15.43
C HIS A 292 -61.92 52.45 -16.40
N ILE A 293 -62.93 51.76 -16.94
CA ILE A 293 -63.94 52.35 -17.84
C ILE A 293 -65.31 51.86 -17.41
N SER A 294 -66.28 52.77 -17.31
CA SER A 294 -67.67 52.43 -17.07
C SER A 294 -68.55 53.04 -18.13
N THR A 295 -69.37 52.24 -18.79
CA THR A 295 -70.46 52.68 -19.66
C THR A 295 -71.80 52.26 -19.04
N ARG A 296 -72.91 52.64 -19.68
CA ARG A 296 -74.24 52.22 -19.24
C ARG A 296 -74.40 50.70 -19.23
N ASP A 297 -73.73 50.00 -20.15
CA ASP A 297 -73.97 48.59 -20.45
C ASP A 297 -72.75 47.68 -20.15
N SER A 298 -71.58 48.24 -19.78
CA SER A 298 -70.37 47.46 -19.49
C SER A 298 -69.40 48.18 -18.54
N MET A 299 -68.54 47.42 -17.87
CA MET A 299 -67.44 47.96 -17.05
C MET A 299 -66.15 47.21 -17.37
N VAL A 300 -65.06 47.95 -17.57
CA VAL A 300 -63.72 47.38 -17.70
C VAL A 300 -63.06 47.42 -16.33
N VAL A 301 -62.79 46.23 -15.78
CA VAL A 301 -62.17 46.03 -14.48
C VAL A 301 -60.72 45.60 -14.68
N VAL A 302 -59.81 46.23 -13.94
CA VAL A 302 -58.36 45.97 -13.98
C VAL A 302 -57.89 45.64 -12.56
N TRP A 303 -57.02 44.65 -12.41
CA TRP A 303 -56.35 44.30 -11.15
C TRP A 303 -54.84 44.14 -11.37
N ASN A 304 -54.09 43.94 -10.29
CA ASN A 304 -52.67 43.63 -10.36
C ASN A 304 -52.44 42.15 -10.04
N GLU A 305 -51.37 41.58 -10.59
CA GLU A 305 -50.94 40.23 -10.24
C GLU A 305 -50.56 40.13 -8.75
N PRO A 306 -50.69 38.94 -8.13
CA PRO A 306 -50.19 38.71 -6.79
C PRO A 306 -48.70 39.02 -6.68
N VAL A 307 -48.30 39.68 -5.58
CA VAL A 307 -46.88 39.96 -5.30
C VAL A 307 -46.07 38.66 -5.09
N ILE A 308 -46.74 37.60 -4.63
CA ILE A 308 -46.16 36.27 -4.42
C ILE A 308 -46.98 35.30 -5.27
N ASP A 309 -46.41 34.76 -6.33
CA ASP A 309 -47.07 33.81 -7.23
C ASP A 309 -47.05 32.35 -6.70
N GLY A 310 -46.43 32.15 -5.53
CA GLY A 310 -46.34 30.84 -4.91
C GLY A 310 -45.34 29.90 -5.60
N GLY A 311 -44.49 30.39 -6.49
CA GLY A 311 -43.42 29.60 -7.13
C GLY A 311 -43.75 29.06 -8.53
N THR A 312 -44.92 29.39 -9.09
CA THR A 312 -45.28 29.16 -10.50
C THR A 312 -46.09 30.35 -11.01
N SER A 313 -45.97 30.67 -12.30
CA SER A 313 -46.77 31.72 -12.92
C SER A 313 -48.27 31.48 -12.73
N VAL A 314 -49.02 32.52 -12.36
CA VAL A 314 -50.47 32.47 -12.20
C VAL A 314 -51.11 32.06 -13.54
N LEU A 315 -51.88 30.97 -13.53
CA LEU A 315 -52.50 30.43 -14.75
C LEU A 315 -53.61 31.35 -15.29
N GLY A 316 -54.26 32.10 -14.40
CA GLY A 316 -55.30 33.07 -14.73
C GLY A 316 -56.22 33.36 -13.55
N TYR A 317 -57.24 34.18 -13.79
CA TYR A 317 -58.11 34.75 -12.76
C TYR A 317 -59.57 34.38 -12.95
N HIS A 318 -60.32 34.40 -11.86
CA HIS A 318 -61.78 34.42 -11.88
C HIS A 318 -62.28 35.76 -11.34
N LEU A 319 -63.19 36.38 -12.10
CA LEU A 319 -63.85 37.61 -11.67
C LEU A 319 -65.27 37.27 -11.25
N GLU A 320 -65.62 37.70 -10.05
CA GLU A 320 -66.96 37.55 -9.50
C GLU A 320 -67.57 38.93 -9.27
N ARG A 321 -68.88 39.06 -9.45
CA ARG A 321 -69.64 40.26 -9.10
C ARG A 321 -70.78 39.92 -8.17
N LYS A 322 -71.20 40.89 -7.37
CA LYS A 322 -72.46 40.85 -6.64
C LYS A 322 -73.20 42.16 -6.79
N GLU A 323 -74.52 42.10 -6.73
CA GLU A 323 -75.33 43.30 -6.61
C GLU A 323 -75.23 43.87 -5.18
N ARG A 324 -75.38 45.19 -5.03
CA ARG A 324 -75.18 45.89 -3.75
C ARG A 324 -76.01 45.31 -2.59
N LYS A 325 -77.22 44.82 -2.89
CA LYS A 325 -78.14 44.22 -1.91
C LYS A 325 -78.11 42.69 -1.89
N SER A 326 -77.34 42.06 -2.77
CA SER A 326 -77.18 40.61 -2.82
C SER A 326 -76.00 40.18 -1.95
N VAL A 327 -76.14 39.01 -1.32
CA VAL A 327 -75.04 38.30 -0.65
C VAL A 327 -74.36 37.29 -1.57
N LEU A 328 -74.97 37.01 -2.72
CA LEU A 328 -74.50 36.01 -3.68
C LEU A 328 -73.54 36.66 -4.68
N TRP A 329 -72.34 36.10 -4.75
CA TRP A 329 -71.37 36.38 -5.80
C TRP A 329 -71.66 35.48 -7.00
N VAL A 330 -71.59 36.08 -8.19
CA VAL A 330 -71.78 35.42 -9.47
C VAL A 330 -70.48 35.52 -10.26
N LYS A 331 -69.91 34.38 -10.61
CA LYS A 331 -68.74 34.30 -11.48
C LYS A 331 -69.09 34.76 -12.90
N LEU A 332 -68.30 35.68 -13.43
CA LEU A 332 -68.51 36.30 -14.74
C LEU A 332 -67.87 35.51 -15.88
N ASN A 333 -66.80 34.77 -15.61
CA ASN A 333 -66.05 34.03 -16.60
C ASN A 333 -66.17 32.51 -16.43
N LYS A 334 -66.43 31.79 -17.54
CA LYS A 334 -66.46 30.32 -17.56
C LYS A 334 -65.06 29.71 -17.66
N THR A 335 -64.16 30.35 -18.39
CA THR A 335 -62.74 30.00 -18.53
C THR A 335 -61.88 30.99 -17.75
N ILE A 336 -60.67 30.58 -17.33
CA ILE A 336 -59.73 31.47 -16.65
C ILE A 336 -59.39 32.69 -17.50
N ILE A 337 -59.30 33.86 -16.87
CA ILE A 337 -58.87 35.11 -17.52
C ILE A 337 -57.35 35.16 -17.42
N GLN A 338 -56.64 35.13 -18.55
CA GLN A 338 -55.17 35.15 -18.55
C GLN A 338 -54.62 36.55 -18.30
N ASP A 339 -55.32 37.57 -18.77
CA ASP A 339 -54.96 38.97 -18.58
C ASP A 339 -55.42 39.52 -17.23
N THR A 340 -54.88 40.68 -16.84
CA THR A 340 -55.28 41.43 -15.64
C THR A 340 -56.41 42.43 -15.88
N THR A 341 -57.13 42.27 -17.00
CA THR A 341 -58.22 43.15 -17.42
C THR A 341 -59.41 42.33 -17.93
N PHE A 342 -60.63 42.70 -17.56
CA PHE A 342 -61.85 42.05 -18.04
C PHE A 342 -62.98 43.06 -18.26
N LYS A 343 -63.77 42.87 -19.31
CA LYS A 343 -64.93 43.70 -19.67
C LYS A 343 -66.24 42.94 -19.48
#